data_AF-A0A920EMB7-F1
#
_entry.id   AF-A0A920EMB7-F1
#
_cell.length_a   1.000
_cell.length_b   1.000
_cell.length_c   1.000
_cell.angle_alpha   90.00
_cell.angle_beta   90.00
_cell.angle_gamma   90.00
#
_symmetry.space_group_name_H-M   'P 1'
#
loop_
_entity.id
_entity.type
_entity.pdbx_description
1 polymer ?
#
loop_
_entity_poly.entity_id
_entity_poly.type
_entity_poly.pdbx_seq_one_letter_code
_entity_poly.pdbx_strand_id
1 'polypeptide(L)'
;MSLPAKTLCINPNTLFFYKDNNLDVQKLAKILNIPHDKLRKIINKNKDRKEYYLKRHVSKSIYLEISKLSNPNIYFINENKRSYLGGEAFSNIIGFTDIDDNGQEGIELVNDNVLKPIDGNKKIKKDNIGRSIETIEVTHKPSPGKNLILTLDKRIQIIAYDVLKKYIQKYQAESGSIVLVEAESGNILSMANYPSFDPEKRNTYKGTKIKNRAIYDLIEPGSTIKPFII
;
A
#
# COMPACT_ATOMS: atom_id res chain seq x y z
N MET A 1 8.02 3.61 -3.70
CA MET A 1 7.78 3.79 -5.16
C MET A 1 6.38 3.31 -5.50
N SER A 2 5.66 3.93 -6.43
CA SER A 2 4.34 3.46 -6.88
C SER A 2 4.51 2.51 -8.06
N LEU A 3 3.93 1.32 -7.95
CA LEU A 3 3.91 0.31 -9.00
C LEU A 3 2.49 0.18 -9.56
N PRO A 4 2.35 -0.04 -10.88
CA PRO A 4 1.05 -0.28 -11.48
C PRO A 4 0.46 -1.57 -10.92
N ALA A 5 -0.78 -1.48 -10.45
CA ALA A 5 -1.56 -2.58 -9.94
C ALA A 5 -2.89 -2.67 -10.70
N LYS A 6 -3.54 -3.82 -10.61
CA LYS A 6 -4.87 -4.01 -11.19
C LYS A 6 -5.82 -4.51 -10.12
N THR A 7 -7.03 -3.99 -10.17
CA THR A 7 -8.11 -4.38 -9.28
C THR A 7 -9.19 -5.06 -10.09
N LEU A 8 -9.54 -6.26 -9.66
CA LEU A 8 -10.57 -7.09 -10.28
C LEU A 8 -11.94 -6.63 -9.79
N CYS A 9 -12.77 -6.24 -10.75
CA CYS A 9 -14.13 -5.80 -10.55
C CYS A 9 -15.09 -6.71 -11.29
N ILE A 10 -16.31 -6.80 -10.76
CA ILE A 10 -17.42 -7.44 -11.44
C ILE A 10 -18.62 -6.47 -11.49
N ASN A 11 -19.50 -6.66 -12.47
CA ASN A 11 -20.83 -6.04 -12.49
C ASN A 11 -21.88 -7.10 -12.12
N PRO A 12 -22.27 -7.25 -10.84
CA PRO A 12 -23.20 -8.29 -10.40
C PRO A 12 -24.58 -8.21 -11.05
N ASN A 13 -25.07 -7.00 -11.38
CA ASN A 13 -26.39 -6.79 -11.96
C ASN A 13 -26.52 -7.52 -13.31
N THR A 14 -25.52 -7.36 -14.17
CA THR A 14 -25.55 -7.87 -15.54
C THR A 14 -24.91 -9.24 -15.69
N LEU A 15 -24.10 -9.66 -14.71
CA LEU A 15 -23.41 -10.94 -14.72
C LEU A 15 -24.39 -12.13 -14.80
N PHE A 16 -25.54 -12.06 -14.11
CA PHE A 16 -26.56 -13.14 -14.15
C PHE A 16 -27.22 -13.36 -15.50
N PHE A 17 -27.30 -12.31 -16.31
CA PHE A 17 -27.96 -12.34 -17.62
C PHE A 17 -26.99 -12.70 -18.76
N TYR A 18 -25.72 -12.94 -18.44
CA TYR A 18 -24.70 -13.27 -19.43
C TYR A 18 -24.68 -14.77 -19.73
N LYS A 19 -24.56 -15.10 -21.03
CA LYS A 19 -24.41 -16.48 -21.52
C LYS A 19 -23.13 -17.09 -20.90
N ASP A 20 -23.19 -18.35 -20.47
CA ASP A 20 -22.07 -19.08 -19.84
C ASP A 20 -21.58 -18.56 -18.47
N ASN A 21 -22.35 -17.69 -17.80
CA ASN A 21 -22.00 -17.13 -16.48
C ASN A 21 -21.63 -18.18 -15.43
N ASN A 22 -22.35 -19.30 -15.35
CA ASN A 22 -22.05 -20.36 -14.37
C ASN A 22 -20.65 -20.96 -14.59
N LEU A 23 -20.22 -21.11 -15.85
CA LEU A 23 -18.90 -21.66 -16.17
C LEU A 23 -17.79 -20.64 -15.86
N ASP A 24 -18.02 -19.37 -16.20
CA ASP A 24 -17.05 -18.30 -15.92
C ASP A 24 -16.90 -18.03 -14.43
N VAL A 25 -17.99 -18.06 -13.67
CA VAL A 25 -17.95 -17.91 -12.19
C VAL A 25 -17.22 -19.09 -11.54
N GLN A 26 -17.39 -20.31 -12.06
CA GLN A 26 -16.61 -21.47 -11.59
C GLN A 26 -15.12 -21.32 -11.89
N LYS A 27 -14.75 -20.92 -13.10
CA LYS A 27 -13.35 -20.66 -13.47
C LYS A 27 -12.76 -19.54 -12.62
N LEU A 28 -13.50 -18.45 -12.43
CA LEU A 28 -13.09 -17.31 -11.60
C LEU A 28 -12.87 -17.73 -10.14
N ALA A 29 -13.78 -18.51 -9.57
CA ALA A 29 -13.64 -19.06 -8.23
C ALA A 29 -12.36 -19.90 -8.08
N LYS A 30 -12.07 -20.74 -9.09
CA LYS A 30 -10.85 -21.57 -9.12
C LYS A 30 -9.57 -20.71 -9.19
N ILE A 31 -9.52 -19.71 -10.09
CA ILE A 31 -8.36 -18.82 -10.25
C ILE A 31 -8.10 -18.02 -8.96
N LEU A 32 -9.16 -17.53 -8.32
CA LEU A 32 -9.05 -16.74 -7.09
C LEU A 32 -8.83 -17.58 -5.83
N ASN A 33 -8.92 -18.91 -5.93
CA ASN A 33 -8.92 -19.84 -4.82
C ASN A 33 -10.01 -19.51 -3.76
N ILE A 34 -11.22 -19.20 -4.24
CA ILE A 34 -12.39 -18.91 -3.41
C ILE A 34 -13.44 -20.00 -3.66
N PRO A 35 -14.10 -20.56 -2.62
CA PRO A 35 -15.18 -21.51 -2.83
C PRO A 35 -16.27 -20.94 -3.73
N HIS A 36 -16.72 -21.72 -4.71
CA HIS A 36 -17.72 -21.30 -5.68
C HIS A 36 -18.99 -20.74 -5.02
N ASP A 37 -19.49 -21.40 -3.97
CA ASP A 37 -20.68 -20.96 -3.24
C ASP A 37 -20.50 -19.63 -2.53
N LYS A 38 -19.28 -19.36 -2.04
CA LYS A 38 -18.95 -18.07 -1.41
C LYS A 38 -18.97 -16.96 -2.45
N LEU A 39 -18.38 -17.19 -3.63
CA LEU A 39 -18.42 -16.21 -4.72
C LEU A 39 -19.86 -15.96 -5.18
N ARG A 40 -20.67 -17.01 -5.35
CA ARG A 40 -22.08 -16.88 -5.73
C ARG A 40 -22.89 -16.10 -4.69
N LYS A 41 -22.64 -16.30 -3.40
CA LYS A 41 -23.24 -15.51 -2.32
C LYS A 41 -22.85 -14.02 -2.40
N ILE A 42 -21.59 -13.72 -2.68
CA ILE A 42 -21.11 -12.33 -2.86
C ILE A 42 -21.83 -11.67 -4.04
N ILE A 43 -21.91 -12.35 -5.18
CA ILE A 43 -22.60 -11.82 -6.36
C ILE A 43 -24.09 -11.61 -6.06
N ASN A 44 -24.75 -12.61 -5.46
CA ASN A 44 -26.17 -12.52 -5.12
C ASN A 44 -26.50 -11.39 -4.13
N LYS A 45 -25.62 -11.14 -3.14
CA LYS A 45 -25.81 -10.08 -2.15
C LYS A 45 -25.66 -8.68 -2.77
N ASN A 46 -24.95 -8.56 -3.88
CA ASN A 46 -24.63 -7.27 -4.51
C ASN A 46 -25.33 -7.08 -5.86
N LYS A 47 -26.44 -7.80 -6.13
CA LYS A 47 -27.17 -7.80 -7.42
C LYS A 47 -27.52 -6.41 -7.94
N ASP A 48 -27.84 -5.47 -7.06
CA ASP A 48 -28.27 -4.14 -7.49
C ASP A 48 -27.08 -3.21 -7.85
N ARG A 49 -25.86 -3.62 -7.52
CA ARG A 49 -24.65 -2.83 -7.80
C ARG A 49 -24.21 -3.02 -9.24
N LYS A 50 -23.81 -1.92 -9.88
CA LYS A 50 -23.20 -1.92 -11.21
C LYS A 50 -21.70 -2.24 -11.18
N GLU A 51 -21.08 -2.13 -10.02
CA GLU A 51 -19.65 -2.39 -9.82
C GLU A 51 -19.42 -2.92 -8.40
N TYR A 52 -18.62 -3.98 -8.30
CA TYR A 52 -18.18 -4.56 -7.03
C TYR A 52 -16.71 -4.95 -7.13
N TYR A 53 -15.90 -4.45 -6.19
CA TYR A 53 -14.48 -4.76 -6.10
C TYR A 53 -14.30 -6.14 -5.49
N LEU A 54 -13.92 -7.11 -6.32
CA LEU A 54 -13.79 -8.50 -5.89
C LEU A 54 -12.42 -8.77 -5.27
N LYS A 55 -11.35 -8.25 -5.86
CA LYS A 55 -9.98 -8.39 -5.34
C LYS A 55 -9.10 -7.26 -5.84
N ARG A 56 -8.52 -6.49 -4.91
CA ARG A 56 -7.58 -5.41 -5.24
C ARG A 56 -6.14 -5.92 -5.37
N HIS A 57 -5.34 -5.21 -6.14
CA HIS A 57 -3.90 -5.48 -6.36
C HIS A 57 -3.61 -6.93 -6.78
N VAL A 58 -4.31 -7.43 -7.79
CA VAL A 58 -4.09 -8.79 -8.31
C VAL A 58 -2.72 -8.94 -8.94
N SER A 59 -2.14 -10.15 -8.84
CA SER A 59 -0.89 -10.47 -9.53
C SER A 59 -1.07 -10.48 -11.04
N LYS A 60 0.03 -10.28 -11.78
CA LYS A 60 0.05 -10.35 -13.24
C LYS A 60 -0.44 -11.71 -13.77
N SER A 61 -0.12 -12.82 -13.07
CA SER A 61 -0.59 -14.16 -13.44
C SER A 61 -2.12 -14.27 -13.39
N ILE A 62 -2.74 -13.86 -12.27
CA ILE A 62 -4.19 -13.86 -12.11
C ILE A 62 -4.86 -12.97 -13.16
N TYR A 63 -4.29 -11.79 -13.42
CA TYR A 63 -4.79 -10.88 -14.45
C TYR A 63 -4.82 -11.54 -15.83
N LEU A 64 -3.73 -12.21 -16.24
CA LEU A 64 -3.62 -12.88 -17.54
C LEU A 64 -4.59 -14.06 -17.66
N GLU A 65 -4.81 -14.83 -16.59
CA GLU A 65 -5.75 -15.95 -16.61
C GLU A 65 -7.20 -15.48 -16.71
N ILE A 66 -7.60 -14.49 -15.92
CA ILE A 66 -8.98 -13.97 -15.92
C ILE A 66 -9.27 -13.23 -17.23
N SER A 67 -8.28 -12.55 -17.80
CA SER A 67 -8.45 -11.84 -19.07
C SER A 67 -8.78 -12.79 -20.24
N LYS A 68 -8.45 -14.09 -20.15
CA LYS A 68 -8.83 -15.12 -21.15
C LYS A 68 -10.31 -15.49 -21.11
N LEU A 69 -11.01 -15.21 -20.01
CA LEU A 69 -12.45 -15.48 -19.89
C LEU A 69 -13.27 -14.61 -20.85
N SER A 70 -12.73 -13.46 -21.27
CA SER A 70 -13.38 -12.53 -22.23
C SER A 70 -14.81 -12.13 -21.83
N ASN A 71 -15.14 -12.21 -20.53
CA ASN A 71 -16.46 -11.88 -20.02
C ASN A 71 -16.50 -10.37 -19.69
N PRO A 72 -17.35 -9.58 -20.34
CA PRO A 72 -17.37 -8.13 -20.17
C PRO A 72 -17.88 -7.67 -18.80
N ASN A 73 -18.51 -8.55 -18.03
CA ASN A 73 -18.95 -8.26 -16.67
C ASN A 73 -17.85 -8.53 -15.62
N ILE A 74 -16.69 -9.03 -16.05
CA ILE A 74 -15.51 -9.24 -15.23
C ILE A 74 -14.39 -8.41 -15.85
N TYR A 75 -14.00 -7.33 -15.19
CA TYR A 75 -13.06 -6.36 -15.76
C TYR A 75 -12.04 -5.90 -14.71
N PHE A 76 -11.03 -5.19 -15.19
CA PHE A 76 -9.97 -4.66 -14.34
C PHE A 76 -9.95 -3.14 -14.37
N ILE A 77 -9.78 -2.55 -13.19
CA ILE A 77 -9.46 -1.14 -13.02
C ILE A 77 -7.95 -1.04 -12.76
N ASN A 78 -7.30 -0.05 -13.36
CA ASN A 78 -5.91 0.25 -13.07
C ASN A 78 -5.83 1.05 -11.77
N GLU A 79 -4.99 0.58 -10.85
CA GLU A 79 -4.68 1.25 -9.59
C GLU A 79 -3.16 1.32 -9.44
N ASN A 80 -2.70 1.97 -8.38
CA ASN A 80 -1.30 1.94 -7.99
C ASN A 80 -1.16 1.28 -6.62
N LYS A 81 -0.04 0.59 -6.41
CA LYS A 81 0.35 0.06 -5.11
C LYS A 81 1.72 0.62 -4.74
N ARG A 82 1.88 1.10 -3.51
CA ARG A 82 3.21 1.39 -2.97
C ARG A 82 4.05 0.13 -2.77
N SER A 83 5.33 0.26 -3.13
CA SER A 83 6.38 -0.70 -2.84
C SER A 83 7.54 -0.06 -2.10
N TYR A 84 8.02 -0.77 -1.07
CA TYR A 84 8.97 -0.31 -0.07
C TYR A 84 10.25 -1.16 -0.10
N LEU A 85 11.15 -0.81 -1.01
CA LEU A 85 12.40 -1.57 -1.24
C LEU A 85 13.37 -1.57 -0.05
N GLY A 86 13.24 -0.63 0.88
CA GLY A 86 14.06 -0.56 2.09
C GLY A 86 13.67 -1.57 3.18
N GLY A 87 12.51 -2.21 3.07
CA GLY A 87 12.02 -3.19 4.05
C GLY A 87 11.98 -2.64 5.48
N GLU A 88 12.21 -3.54 6.45
CA GLU A 88 12.11 -3.23 7.89
C GLU A 88 13.02 -2.08 8.33
N ALA A 89 14.19 -1.92 7.71
CA ALA A 89 15.18 -0.93 8.10
C ALA A 89 14.69 0.52 7.94
N PHE A 90 13.73 0.76 7.05
CA PHE A 90 13.20 2.12 6.77
C PHE A 90 11.73 2.28 7.17
N SER A 91 11.08 1.19 7.62
CA SER A 91 9.62 1.14 7.74
C SER A 91 9.05 2.13 8.72
N ASN A 92 9.70 2.33 9.87
CA ASN A 92 9.22 3.29 10.87
C ASN A 92 9.38 4.76 10.44
N ILE A 93 10.41 5.08 9.63
CA ILE A 93 10.60 6.46 9.15
C ILE A 93 9.68 6.71 7.95
N ILE A 94 9.76 5.85 6.93
CA ILE A 94 8.99 6.04 5.69
C ILE A 94 7.50 5.90 5.96
N GLY A 95 7.12 4.95 6.82
CA GLY A 95 5.73 4.59 7.06
C GLY A 95 5.16 3.74 5.93
N PHE A 96 3.84 3.80 5.77
CA PHE A 96 3.12 3.04 4.75
C PHE A 96 1.84 3.76 4.31
N THR A 97 1.28 3.33 3.16
CA THR A 97 -0.04 3.74 2.68
C THR A 97 -1.12 2.67 2.93
N ASP A 98 -2.38 3.10 2.96
CA ASP A 98 -3.55 2.23 3.02
C ASP A 98 -3.85 1.56 1.67
N ILE A 99 -5.03 0.94 1.51
CA ILE A 99 -5.40 0.28 0.24
C ILE A 99 -5.76 1.26 -0.87
N ASP A 100 -6.05 2.51 -0.51
CA ASP A 100 -6.43 3.61 -1.40
C ASP A 100 -5.25 4.56 -1.67
N ASP A 101 -4.03 4.11 -1.33
CA ASP A 101 -2.77 4.86 -1.49
C ASP A 101 -2.67 6.13 -0.63
N ASN A 102 -3.44 6.22 0.47
CA ASN A 102 -3.33 7.30 1.44
C ASN A 102 -2.25 6.99 2.48
N GLY A 103 -1.31 7.91 2.69
CA GLY A 103 -0.31 7.83 3.75
C GLY A 103 -0.94 7.68 5.13
N GLN A 104 -0.46 6.71 5.91
CA GLN A 104 -0.99 6.40 7.24
C GLN A 104 0.02 6.63 8.36
N GLU A 105 1.32 6.55 8.06
CA GLU A 105 2.39 6.71 9.03
C GLU A 105 3.61 7.37 8.41
N GLY A 106 4.51 7.87 9.26
CA GLY A 106 5.83 8.35 8.88
C GLY A 106 5.81 9.44 7.80
N ILE A 107 6.80 9.41 6.91
CA ILE A 107 6.94 10.35 5.79
C ILE A 107 5.75 10.27 4.83
N GLU A 108 5.19 9.09 4.58
CA GLU A 108 4.02 8.94 3.70
C GLU A 108 2.82 9.72 4.24
N LEU A 109 2.56 9.71 5.56
CA LEU A 109 1.49 10.51 6.17
C LEU A 109 1.80 12.01 6.15
N VAL A 110 2.99 12.40 6.62
CA VAL A 110 3.34 13.83 6.78
C VAL A 110 3.37 14.55 5.42
N ASN A 111 3.79 13.85 4.36
CA ASN A 111 3.91 14.43 3.02
C ASN A 111 2.83 13.90 2.05
N ASP A 112 1.74 13.34 2.56
CA ASP A 112 0.67 12.74 1.75
C ASP A 112 0.15 13.70 0.67
N ASN A 113 -0.06 14.98 1.02
CA ASN A 113 -0.49 16.03 0.11
C ASN A 113 0.49 16.33 -1.04
N VAL A 114 1.79 16.08 -0.83
CA VAL A 114 2.84 16.33 -1.83
C VAL A 114 3.07 15.08 -2.68
N LEU A 115 2.96 13.90 -2.06
CA LEU A 115 3.25 12.59 -2.67
C LEU A 115 2.08 12.05 -3.49
N LYS A 116 0.84 12.38 -3.11
CA LYS A 116 -0.35 11.91 -3.80
C LYS A 116 -0.46 12.46 -5.22
N PRO A 117 -0.86 11.63 -6.19
CA PRO A 117 -1.28 12.14 -7.49
C PRO A 117 -2.58 12.92 -7.37
N ILE A 118 -2.78 13.85 -8.30
CA ILE A 118 -4.07 14.52 -8.49
C ILE A 118 -4.86 13.70 -9.49
N ASP A 119 -6.05 13.25 -9.08
CA ASP A 119 -6.92 12.44 -9.91
C ASP A 119 -7.44 13.21 -11.13
N GLY A 120 -7.54 12.49 -12.25
CA GLY A 120 -8.15 12.98 -13.47
C GLY A 120 -9.59 12.55 -13.59
N ASN A 121 -10.38 13.31 -14.35
CA ASN A 121 -11.78 13.02 -14.64
C ASN A 121 -11.99 12.88 -16.15
N LYS A 122 -12.69 11.83 -16.55
CA LYS A 122 -13.14 11.62 -17.93
C LYS A 122 -14.61 11.21 -17.98
N LYS A 123 -15.34 11.73 -18.96
CA LYS A 123 -16.69 11.30 -19.31
C LYS A 123 -16.60 10.14 -20.30
N ILE A 124 -17.29 9.05 -19.97
CA ILE A 124 -17.36 7.86 -20.81
C ILE A 124 -18.81 7.59 -21.20
N LYS A 125 -19.03 7.21 -22.46
CA LYS A 125 -20.32 6.69 -22.94
C LYS A 125 -20.40 5.23 -22.55
N LYS A 126 -21.45 4.86 -21.81
CA LYS A 126 -21.72 3.47 -21.43
C LYS A 126 -22.90 2.90 -22.22
N ASP A 127 -22.85 1.62 -22.54
CA ASP A 127 -24.03 0.89 -23.05
C ASP A 127 -25.06 0.66 -21.92
N ASN A 128 -26.24 0.13 -22.26
CA ASN A 128 -27.31 -0.18 -21.29
C ASN A 128 -26.91 -1.24 -20.24
N ILE A 129 -25.79 -1.92 -20.45
CA ILE A 129 -25.23 -2.99 -19.62
C ILE A 129 -24.01 -2.45 -18.80
N GLY A 130 -23.67 -1.16 -18.96
CA GLY A 130 -22.63 -0.47 -18.21
C GLY A 130 -21.22 -0.53 -18.80
N ARG A 131 -21.04 -1.08 -20.01
CA ARG A 131 -19.74 -1.19 -20.69
C ARG A 131 -19.32 0.16 -21.24
N SER A 132 -18.07 0.54 -21.04
CA SER A 132 -17.50 1.75 -21.65
C SER A 132 -17.31 1.53 -23.16
N ILE A 133 -18.09 2.24 -23.97
CA ILE A 133 -17.99 2.20 -25.44
C ILE A 133 -16.92 3.18 -25.93
N GLU A 134 -16.97 4.40 -25.38
CA GLU A 134 -16.19 5.52 -25.91
C GLU A 134 -15.87 6.51 -24.80
N THR A 135 -14.71 7.15 -24.87
CA THR A 135 -14.40 8.31 -24.02
C THR A 135 -14.85 9.57 -24.73
N ILE A 136 -15.85 10.23 -24.18
CA ILE A 136 -16.47 11.43 -24.76
C ILE A 136 -15.56 12.64 -24.55
N GLU A 137 -15.02 12.78 -23.32
CA GLU A 137 -14.31 13.97 -22.91
C GLU A 137 -13.35 13.64 -21.76
N VAL A 138 -12.16 14.22 -21.76
CA VAL A 138 -11.27 14.22 -20.59
C VAL A 138 -11.32 15.62 -19.99
N THR A 139 -12.16 15.79 -18.97
CA THR A 139 -12.38 17.10 -18.35
C THR A 139 -11.16 17.53 -17.53
N HIS A 140 -10.52 16.61 -16.81
CA HIS A 140 -9.28 16.88 -16.06
C HIS A 140 -8.27 15.74 -16.28
N LYS A 141 -7.03 16.08 -16.63
CA LYS A 141 -5.97 15.07 -16.77
C LYS A 141 -5.37 14.76 -15.39
N PRO A 142 -5.07 13.49 -15.09
CA PRO A 142 -4.37 13.15 -13.86
C PRO A 142 -2.95 13.73 -13.89
N SER A 143 -2.45 14.19 -12.74
CA SER A 143 -1.08 14.67 -12.57
C SER A 143 -0.37 13.80 -11.54
N PRO A 144 0.89 13.39 -11.79
CA PRO A 144 1.66 12.67 -10.78
C PRO A 144 1.91 13.55 -9.56
N GLY A 145 2.04 12.92 -8.40
CA GLY A 145 2.56 13.56 -7.20
C GLY A 145 4.03 13.95 -7.37
N LYS A 146 4.56 14.73 -6.44
CA LYS A 146 5.94 15.20 -6.49
C LYS A 146 6.88 14.22 -5.80
N ASN A 147 8.11 14.14 -6.32
CA ASN A 147 9.17 13.36 -5.67
C ASN A 147 9.65 14.07 -4.40
N LEU A 148 9.98 13.27 -3.39
CA LEU A 148 10.60 13.73 -2.16
C LEU A 148 11.98 13.08 -2.03
N ILE A 149 12.99 13.89 -1.74
CA ILE A 149 14.35 13.43 -1.44
C ILE A 149 14.54 13.60 0.06
N LEU A 150 14.86 12.51 0.76
CA LEU A 150 15.13 12.51 2.18
C LEU A 150 16.62 12.79 2.46
N THR A 151 16.91 13.28 3.66
CA THR A 151 18.27 13.49 4.17
C THR A 151 18.98 12.18 4.54
N LEU A 152 18.25 11.07 4.60
CA LEU A 152 18.77 9.78 5.01
C LEU A 152 19.83 9.24 4.04
N ASP A 153 20.98 8.84 4.56
CA ASP A 153 21.92 7.99 3.80
C ASP A 153 21.48 6.53 3.95
N LYS A 154 21.11 5.92 2.82
CA LYS A 154 20.62 4.54 2.77
C LYS A 154 21.61 3.55 3.41
N ARG A 155 22.91 3.73 3.21
CA ARG A 155 23.94 2.81 3.73
C ARG A 155 24.04 2.93 5.24
N ILE A 156 24.08 4.16 5.74
CA ILE A 156 24.14 4.44 7.18
C ILE A 156 22.88 3.88 7.86
N GLN A 157 21.70 4.11 7.28
CA GLN A 157 20.44 3.58 7.84
C GLN A 157 20.46 2.06 7.98
N ILE A 158 20.91 1.33 6.94
CA ILE A 158 20.97 -0.14 6.98
C ILE A 158 21.95 -0.61 8.06
N ILE A 159 23.15 -0.01 8.12
CA ILE A 159 24.15 -0.36 9.14
C ILE A 159 23.61 -0.09 10.55
N ALA A 160 23.01 1.08 10.78
CA ALA A 160 22.43 1.45 12.06
C ALA A 160 21.32 0.48 12.49
N TYR A 161 20.44 0.11 11.56
CA TYR A 161 19.39 -0.87 11.81
C TYR A 161 19.93 -2.26 12.16
N ASP A 162 20.91 -2.76 11.40
CA ASP A 162 21.50 -4.09 11.63
C ASP A 162 22.26 -4.15 12.97
N VAL A 163 23.01 -3.09 13.31
CA VAL A 163 23.70 -2.96 14.59
C VAL A 163 22.69 -2.94 15.75
N LEU A 164 21.65 -2.11 15.64
CA LEU A 164 20.60 -2.01 16.65
C LEU A 164 19.90 -3.35 16.87
N LYS A 165 19.47 -4.01 15.78
CA LYS A 165 18.83 -5.33 15.81
C LYS A 165 19.72 -6.37 16.47
N LYS A 166 21.00 -6.43 16.10
CA LYS A 166 21.99 -7.35 16.69
C LYS A 166 22.09 -7.18 18.20
N TYR A 167 22.20 -5.94 18.68
CA TYR A 167 22.40 -5.68 20.11
C TYR A 167 21.13 -5.84 20.93
N ILE A 168 19.95 -5.47 20.41
CA ILE A 168 18.68 -5.75 21.09
C ILE A 168 18.48 -7.25 21.25
N GLN A 169 18.74 -8.04 20.21
CA GLN A 169 18.64 -9.49 20.28
C GLN A 169 19.66 -10.09 21.25
N LYS A 170 20.92 -9.64 21.19
CA LYS A 170 21.99 -10.10 22.07
C LYS A 170 21.68 -9.87 23.55
N TYR A 171 21.13 -8.70 23.89
CA TYR A 171 20.83 -8.31 25.27
C TYR A 171 19.39 -8.56 25.68
N GLN A 172 18.58 -9.17 24.80
CA GLN A 172 17.15 -9.41 25.03
C GLN A 172 16.40 -8.14 25.48
N ALA A 173 16.79 -6.98 24.95
CA ALA A 173 16.10 -5.73 25.23
C ALA A 173 14.70 -5.73 24.58
N GLU A 174 13.75 -5.00 25.15
CA GLU A 174 12.40 -4.90 24.58
C GLU A 174 12.41 -4.13 23.26
N SER A 175 13.14 -3.02 23.21
CA SER A 175 13.25 -2.16 22.03
C SER A 175 14.45 -1.22 22.12
N GLY A 176 14.71 -0.48 21.04
CA GLY A 176 15.67 0.61 21.02
C GLY A 176 15.57 1.44 19.74
N SER A 177 16.28 2.56 19.75
CA SER A 177 16.37 3.50 18.64
C SER A 177 17.79 4.03 18.48
N ILE A 178 18.18 4.35 17.25
CA ILE A 178 19.44 5.04 16.92
C ILE A 178 19.12 6.18 15.98
N VAL A 179 19.53 7.40 16.34
CA VAL A 179 19.44 8.58 15.48
C VAL A 179 20.85 9.09 15.21
N LEU A 180 21.19 9.28 13.94
CA LEU A 180 22.44 9.93 13.52
C LEU A 180 22.10 11.25 12.85
N VAL A 181 22.70 12.32 13.37
CA VAL A 181 22.53 13.68 12.88
C VAL A 181 23.88 14.21 12.41
N GLU A 182 23.91 14.82 11.23
CA GLU A 182 25.05 15.60 10.75
C GLU A 182 25.12 16.93 11.51
N ALA A 183 26.19 17.14 12.28
CA ALA A 183 26.27 18.25 13.24
C ALA A 183 26.21 19.64 12.59
N GLU A 184 26.79 19.81 11.41
CA GLU A 184 26.86 21.11 10.73
C GLU A 184 25.53 21.52 10.10
N SER A 185 24.82 20.58 9.47
CA SER A 185 23.58 20.86 8.72
C SER A 185 22.30 20.58 9.52
N GLY A 186 22.39 19.77 10.58
CA GLY A 186 21.24 19.21 11.28
C GLY A 186 20.53 18.09 10.51
N ASN A 187 21.09 17.62 9.38
CA ASN A 187 20.48 16.56 8.58
C ASN A 187 20.41 15.25 9.36
N ILE A 188 19.24 14.61 9.33
CA ILE A 188 19.08 13.27 9.87
C ILE A 188 19.57 12.28 8.82
N LEU A 189 20.73 11.66 9.08
CA LEU A 189 21.35 10.68 8.18
C LEU A 189 20.78 9.27 8.41
N SER A 190 20.34 8.97 9.64
CA SER A 190 19.71 7.70 10.00
C SER A 190 18.79 7.85 11.21
N MET A 191 17.68 7.12 11.22
CA MET A 191 16.73 7.00 12.34
C MET A 191 16.19 5.57 12.41
N ALA A 192 16.96 4.65 12.97
CA ALA A 192 16.58 3.24 13.05
C ALA A 192 15.82 2.95 14.35
N ASN A 193 14.81 2.09 14.27
CA ASN A 193 14.08 1.57 15.43
C ASN A 193 13.98 0.06 15.33
N TYR A 194 13.97 -0.62 16.48
CA TYR A 194 13.67 -2.04 16.54
C TYR A 194 12.90 -2.34 17.85
N PRO A 195 11.86 -3.20 17.83
CA PRO A 195 11.37 -3.99 16.69
C PRO A 195 10.70 -3.15 15.60
N SER A 196 10.84 -3.59 14.35
CA SER A 196 10.22 -2.98 13.16
C SER A 196 9.24 -3.97 12.49
N PHE A 197 8.66 -3.60 11.36
CA PHE A 197 7.70 -4.37 10.59
C PHE A 197 8.08 -4.45 9.10
N ASP A 198 7.53 -5.42 8.38
CA ASP A 198 7.76 -5.58 6.94
C ASP A 198 6.66 -4.82 6.17
N PRO A 199 7.02 -3.74 5.45
CA PRO A 199 6.08 -2.83 4.79
C PRO A 199 5.44 -3.43 3.52
N GLU A 200 5.87 -4.62 3.08
CA GLU A 200 5.18 -5.37 2.03
C GLU A 200 4.15 -6.35 2.59
N LYS A 201 4.23 -6.65 3.89
CA LYS A 201 3.37 -7.60 4.59
C LYS A 201 2.49 -6.88 5.61
N ARG A 202 1.31 -6.44 5.17
CA ARG A 202 0.31 -5.72 6.01
C ARG A 202 -0.06 -6.43 7.32
N ASN A 203 0.01 -7.76 7.38
CA ASN A 203 -0.25 -8.51 8.61
C ASN A 203 0.83 -8.32 9.69
N THR A 204 1.97 -7.72 9.35
CA THR A 204 3.04 -7.37 10.29
C THR A 204 2.83 -6.01 10.96
N TYR A 205 1.87 -5.22 10.48
CA TYR A 205 1.55 -3.88 10.99
C TYR A 205 0.81 -4.04 12.31
N LYS A 206 1.54 -4.21 13.42
CA LYS A 206 0.93 -4.49 14.72
C LYS A 206 1.62 -3.74 15.85
N GLY A 207 0.81 -3.04 16.64
CA GLY A 207 1.17 -2.50 17.94
C GLY A 207 2.44 -1.66 17.91
N THR A 208 3.38 -1.98 18.80
CA THR A 208 4.61 -1.21 19.02
C THR A 208 5.61 -1.28 17.88
N LYS A 209 5.48 -2.25 16.95
CA LYS A 209 6.40 -2.39 15.82
C LYS A 209 6.29 -1.26 14.81
N ILE A 210 5.10 -0.67 14.68
CA ILE A 210 4.85 0.42 13.73
C ILE A 210 5.47 1.73 14.22
N LYS A 211 5.49 1.93 15.54
CA LYS A 211 5.89 3.19 16.15
C LYS A 211 7.30 3.59 15.75
N ASN A 212 7.45 4.83 15.31
CA ASN A 212 8.76 5.47 15.26
C ASN A 212 9.16 5.92 16.67
N ARG A 213 9.75 5.00 17.44
CA ARG A 213 10.10 5.22 18.86
C ARG A 213 11.03 6.41 19.06
N ALA A 214 11.94 6.67 18.12
CA ALA A 214 12.82 7.85 18.15
C ALA A 214 12.07 9.19 18.19
N ILE A 215 10.80 9.21 17.77
CA ILE A 215 9.94 10.41 17.76
C ILE A 215 8.85 10.32 18.84
N TYR A 216 8.25 9.14 19.03
CA TYR A 216 7.07 8.97 19.88
C TYR A 216 7.39 8.68 21.35
N ASP A 217 8.47 7.96 21.64
CA ASP A 217 8.72 7.50 23.01
C ASP A 217 9.47 8.59 23.79
N LEU A 218 8.91 8.96 24.94
CA LEU A 218 9.55 9.89 25.88
C LEU A 218 10.38 9.11 26.88
N ILE A 219 11.63 9.53 27.07
CA ILE A 219 12.53 8.98 28.08
C ILE A 219 13.17 10.11 28.88
N GLU A 220 13.42 9.87 30.17
CA GLU A 220 14.23 10.78 30.97
C GLU A 220 15.69 10.69 30.51
N PRO A 221 16.34 11.81 30.12
CA PRO A 221 17.68 11.78 29.55
C PRO A 221 18.79 11.40 30.56
N GLY A 222 18.49 11.47 31.86
CA GLY A 222 19.42 11.14 32.92
C GLY A 222 20.74 11.91 32.79
N SER A 223 21.88 11.21 32.87
CA SER A 223 23.19 11.84 32.80
C SER A 223 23.55 12.45 31.43
N THR A 224 22.82 12.14 30.35
CA THR A 224 23.13 12.68 29.01
C THR A 224 22.90 14.19 28.89
N ILE A 225 22.11 14.79 29.79
CA ILE A 225 21.85 16.25 29.79
C ILE A 225 22.94 17.07 30.49
N LYS A 226 23.82 16.41 31.28
CA LYS A 226 24.83 17.11 32.10
C LYS A 226 25.69 18.11 31.32
N PRO A 227 26.16 17.84 30.08
CA PRO A 227 26.95 18.80 29.30
C PRO A 227 26.25 20.13 28.98
N PHE A 228 24.93 20.24 29.14
CA PHE A 228 24.20 21.50 28.91
C PHE A 228 24.02 22.34 30.18
N ILE A 229 24.34 21.76 31.35
CA ILE A 229 24.17 22.39 32.66
C ILE A 229 25.51 22.93 33.21
N ILE A 230 26.62 22.27 32.85
CA ILE A 230 27.99 22.63 33.25
C ILE A 230 28.58 23.58 32.22
#